data_AF-A0A7X9I7M9-F1
#
_entry.id   AF-A0A7X9I7M9-F1
#
_cell.length_a   1.000
_cell.length_b   1.000
_cell.length_c   1.000
_cell.angle_alpha   90.00
_cell.angle_beta   90.00
_cell.angle_gamma   90.00
#
_symmetry.space_group_name_H-M   'P 1'
#
loop_
_entity.id
_entity.type
_entity.pdbx_description
1 polymer ?
#
loop_
_entity_poly.entity_id
_entity_poly.type
_entity_poly.pdbx_seq_one_letter_code
_entity_poly.pdbx_strand_id
1 'polypeptide(L)' 'MNDQIAGEINELLQELVAERGLKKPEPGDVTAEMMAKATGYKPKYCAQLLREKVLAGVVEKVRVLGPDGSPMTVYRKVKK' A
#
# COMPACT_ATOMS: atom_id res chain seq x y z
N MET A 1 4.75 -27.15 12.97
CA MET A 1 4.54 -26.13 14.03
C MET A 1 4.68 -24.68 13.54
N ASN A 2 5.39 -24.39 12.43
CA ASN A 2 5.42 -23.03 11.85
C ASN A 2 4.18 -22.64 11.03
N ASP A 3 3.45 -23.61 10.45
CA ASP A 3 2.25 -23.32 9.63
C ASP A 3 1.03 -22.86 10.43
N GLN A 4 0.85 -23.33 11.67
CA GLN A 4 -0.27 -22.88 12.53
C GLN A 4 -0.12 -21.40 12.92
N ILE A 5 1.10 -20.97 13.27
CA ILE A 5 1.40 -19.58 13.58
C ILE A 5 1.17 -18.69 12.35
N ALA A 6 1.53 -19.15 11.15
CA ALA A 6 1.28 -18.41 9.91
C ALA A 6 -0.22 -18.29 9.60
N GLY A 7 -1.01 -19.34 9.88
CA GLY A 7 -2.47 -19.34 9.73
C GLY A 7 -3.16 -18.38 10.70
N GLU A 8 -2.81 -18.43 11.98
CA GLU A 8 -3.37 -17.55 13.02
C GLU A 8 -2.98 -16.07 12.80
N ILE A 9 -1.75 -15.81 12.35
CA ILE A 9 -1.34 -14.45 11.94
C ILE A 9 -2.16 -13.97 10.74
N ASN A 10 -2.47 -14.85 9.79
CA ASN A 10 -3.26 -14.50 8.61
C ASN A 10 -4.73 -14.21 8.96
N GLU A 11 -5.34 -14.99 9.85
CA GLU A 11 -6.69 -14.71 10.36
C GLU A 11 -6.72 -13.40 11.14
N LEU A 12 -5.77 -13.17 12.06
CA LEU A 12 -5.70 -11.93 12.82
C LEU A 12 -5.45 -10.71 11.92
N LEU A 13 -4.67 -10.87 10.85
CA LEU A 13 -4.49 -9.84 9.83
C LEU A 13 -5.78 -9.60 9.04
N GLN A 14 -6.53 -10.64 8.68
CA GLN A 14 -7.80 -10.50 7.97
C GLN A 14 -8.87 -9.83 8.83
N GLU A 15 -8.96 -10.17 10.11
CA GLU A 15 -9.84 -9.50 11.07
C GLU A 15 -9.43 -8.03 11.26
N LEU A 16 -8.14 -7.75 11.45
CA LEU A 16 -7.64 -6.37 11.54
C LEU A 16 -7.84 -5.58 10.23
N VAL A 17 -7.80 -6.23 9.07
CA VAL A 17 -8.08 -5.65 7.76
C VAL A 17 -9.56 -5.32 7.61
N ALA A 18 -10.44 -6.23 8.05
CA ALA A 18 -11.88 -6.06 8.06
C ALA A 18 -12.31 -4.96 9.05
N GLU A 19 -11.77 -4.97 10.27
CA GLU A 19 -12.02 -3.96 11.30
C GLU A 19 -11.44 -2.58 10.92
N ARG A 20 -10.31 -2.53 10.22
CA ARG A 20 -9.71 -1.27 9.73
C ARG A 20 -10.40 -0.70 8.49
N GLY A 21 -11.35 -1.41 7.88
CA GLY A 21 -12.06 -0.95 6.69
C GLY A 21 -11.12 -0.60 5.54
N LEU A 22 -10.06 -1.42 5.33
CA LEU A 22 -9.09 -1.15 4.27
C LEU A 22 -9.82 -1.10 2.91
N LYS A 23 -9.70 0.05 2.24
CA LYS A 23 -10.36 0.28 0.96
C LYS A 23 -9.73 -0.61 -0.11
N LYS A 24 -10.49 -0.90 -1.16
CA LYS A 24 -9.92 -1.47 -2.39
C LYS A 24 -9.05 -0.42 -3.10
N PRO A 25 -8.03 -0.84 -3.87
CA PRO A 25 -7.27 0.07 -4.71
C PRO A 25 -8.20 0.74 -5.74
N GLU A 26 -8.05 2.04 -5.93
CA GLU A 26 -8.81 2.80 -6.93
C GLU A 26 -7.99 3.09 -8.20
N PRO A 27 -8.65 3.38 -9.34
CA PRO A 27 -7.98 3.84 -10.55
C PRO A 27 -7.25 5.17 -10.29
N GLY A 28 -5.93 5.11 -10.17
CA GLY A 28 -5.07 6.24 -9.81
C GLY A 28 -4.14 5.98 -8.63
N ASP A 29 -4.30 4.85 -7.95
CA ASP A 29 -3.39 4.41 -6.90
C ASP A 29 -2.05 3.96 -7.49
N VAL A 30 -0.97 4.46 -6.91
CA VAL A 30 0.40 4.18 -7.36
C VAL A 30 1.21 3.63 -6.21
N THR A 31 1.91 2.51 -6.43
CA THR A 31 2.90 2.00 -5.48
C THR A 31 4.30 2.50 -5.82
N ALA A 32 5.21 2.47 -4.84
CA ALA A 32 6.62 2.75 -5.09
C ALA A 32 7.23 1.79 -6.12
N GLU A 33 6.76 0.54 -6.15
CA GLU A 33 7.20 -0.47 -7.14
C GLU A 33 6.69 -0.16 -8.55
N MET A 34 5.43 0.27 -8.69
CA MET A 34 4.90 0.72 -9.98
C MET A 34 5.66 1.93 -10.50
N MET A 35 5.93 2.91 -9.64
CA MET A 35 6.72 4.09 -10.00
C MET A 35 8.16 3.71 -10.38
N ALA A 36 8.79 2.79 -9.67
CA ALA A 36 10.12 2.28 -9.99
C ALA A 36 10.16 1.59 -11.36
N LYS A 37 9.19 0.70 -11.64
CA LYS A 37 9.05 0.04 -12.93
C LYS A 37 8.84 1.03 -14.08
N ALA A 38 8.02 2.06 -13.87
CA ALA A 38 7.71 3.05 -14.90
C ALA A 38 8.85 4.03 -15.19
N THR A 39 9.66 4.36 -14.19
CA THR A 39 10.72 5.39 -14.31
C THR A 39 12.12 4.82 -14.46
N GLY A 40 12.32 3.53 -14.20
CA GLY A 40 13.63 2.89 -14.17
C GLY A 40 14.47 3.23 -12.92
N TYR A 41 13.96 4.05 -12.00
CA TYR A 41 14.65 4.39 -10.76
C TYR A 41 14.58 3.24 -9.74
N LYS A 42 15.54 3.25 -8.79
CA LYS A 42 15.55 2.30 -7.67
C LYS A 42 14.29 2.47 -6.80
N PRO A 43 13.64 1.38 -6.35
CA PRO A 43 12.43 1.45 -5.51
C PRO A 43 12.57 2.33 -4.26
N LYS A 44 13.76 2.34 -3.63
CA LYS A 44 14.04 3.20 -2.46
C LYS A 44 13.91 4.68 -2.78
N TYR A 45 14.35 5.12 -3.97
CA TYR A 45 14.25 6.51 -4.41
C TYR A 45 12.79 6.89 -4.70
N CYS A 46 12.05 6.03 -5.40
CA CYS A 46 10.61 6.25 -5.64
C CYS A 46 9.81 6.32 -4.34
N ALA A 47 10.13 5.48 -3.36
CA ALA A 47 9.51 5.53 -2.03
C ALA A 47 9.80 6.86 -1.32
N GLN A 48 11.01 7.41 -1.46
CA GLN A 48 11.37 8.72 -0.91
C GLN A 48 10.59 9.85 -1.60
N LEU A 49 10.56 9.88 -2.93
CA LEU A 49 9.80 10.86 -3.70
C LEU A 49 8.30 10.85 -3.34
N LEU A 50 7.71 9.66 -3.17
CA LEU A 50 6.31 9.52 -2.78
C LEU A 50 6.08 10.07 -1.37
N ARG A 51 7.00 9.87 -0.43
CA ARG A 51 6.93 10.50 0.91
C ARG A 51 7.01 12.01 0.84
N GLU A 52 7.89 12.56 0.03
CA GLU A 52 7.99 14.01 -0.19
C GLU A 52 6.68 14.58 -0.76
N LYS A 53 6.07 13.89 -1.72
CA LYS A 53 4.76 14.27 -2.26
C LYS A 53 3.63 14.18 -1.24
N VAL A 54 3.72 13.26 -0.27
CA VAL A 54 2.80 13.21 0.88
C VAL A 54 2.97 14.43 1.76
N LEU A 55 4.21 14.79 2.11
CA LEU A 55 4.50 15.98 2.91
C LEU A 55 4.07 17.27 2.21
N ALA A 56 4.19 17.32 0.88
CA ALA A 56 3.73 18.43 0.06
C ALA A 56 2.19 18.46 -0.15
N GLY A 57 1.44 17.48 0.38
CA GLY A 57 -0.01 17.38 0.22
C GLY A 57 -0.48 17.11 -1.21
N VAL A 58 0.39 16.62 -2.08
CA VAL A 58 0.09 16.31 -3.50
C VAL A 58 -0.54 14.93 -3.62
N VAL A 59 -0.07 13.99 -2.79
CA VAL A 59 -0.61 12.64 -2.70
C VAL A 59 -0.90 12.30 -1.24
N GLU A 60 -1.83 11.41 -1.00
CA GLU A 60 -2.10 10.82 0.30
C GLU A 60 -1.59 9.38 0.32
N LYS A 61 -1.13 8.94 1.48
CA LYS A 61 -0.69 7.56 1.71
C LYS A 61 -1.88 6.77 2.26
N VAL A 62 -2.34 5.76 1.51
CA VAL A 62 -3.49 4.93 1.88
C VAL A 62 -3.05 3.49 2.00
N ARG A 63 -3.58 2.78 3.00
CA ARG A 63 -3.43 1.33 3.11
C ARG A 63 -4.66 0.68 2.50
N VAL A 64 -4.44 -0.21 1.53
CA VAL A 64 -5.50 -0.87 0.76
C VAL A 64 -5.31 -2.38 0.79
N LEU A 65 -6.35 -3.12 0.45
CA LEU A 65 -6.26 -4.56 0.28
C LEU A 65 -5.75 -4.88 -1.13
N GLY A 66 -4.62 -5.56 -1.22
CA GLY A 66 -4.05 -6.03 -2.48
C GLY A 66 -4.92 -7.12 -3.14
N PRO A 67 -4.67 -7.43 -4.43
CA PRO A 67 -5.41 -8.44 -5.16
C PRO A 67 -5.24 -9.87 -4.59
N ASP A 68 -4.16 -10.09 -3.84
CA ASP A 68 -3.86 -11.32 -3.10
C ASP A 68 -4.49 -11.35 -1.70
N GLY A 69 -5.24 -10.33 -1.31
CA GLY A 69 -5.79 -10.19 0.04
C GLY A 69 -4.78 -9.68 1.07
N SER A 70 -3.56 -9.33 0.65
CA SER A 70 -2.54 -8.80 1.55
C SER A 70 -2.66 -7.27 1.70
N PRO A 71 -2.46 -6.69 2.90
CA PRO A 71 -2.50 -5.25 3.07
C PRO A 71 -1.28 -4.59 2.41
N MET A 72 -1.52 -3.67 1.47
CA MET A 72 -0.49 -2.94 0.75
C MET A 72 -0.61 -1.42 0.94
N THR A 73 0.50 -0.70 0.76
CA THR A 73 0.50 0.77 0.79
C THR A 73 0.48 1.30 -0.63
N VAL A 74 -0.48 2.17 -0.92
CA VAL A 74 -0.59 2.92 -2.17
C VAL A 74 -0.54 4.42 -1.88
N TYR A 75 -0.21 5.18 -2.91
CA TYR A 75 -0.20 6.63 -2.88
C TYR A 75 -1.19 7.14 -3.93
N ARG A 76 -2.12 7.97 -3.49
CA ARG A 76 -3.20 8.50 -4.32
C ARG A 76 -3.09 10.00 -4.44
N LYS A 77 -3.35 10.56 -5.62
CA LYS A 77 -3.38 12.02 -5.79
C LYS A 77 -4.53 12.62 -4.96
N VAL A 78 -4.24 13.63 -4.15
CA VAL A 78 -5.27 14.38 -3.43
C VAL A 78 -6.08 15.16 -4.47
N LYS A 79 -7.37 14.84 -4.62
CA LYS A 79 -8.28 15.69 -5.41
C LYS A 79 -8.60 16.92 -4.57
N LYS A 80 -8.04 18.06 -4.96
CA LYS A 80 -8.51 19.38 -4.50
C LYS A 80 -9.76 19.79 -5.27
#